data_AF-A0A8T2C5I1-F1
#
_entry.id   AF-A0A8T2C5I1-F1
#
_cell.length_a   1.000
_cell.length_b   1.000
_cell.length_c   1.000
_cell.angle_alpha   90.00
_cell.angle_beta   90.00
_cell.angle_gamma   90.00
#
_symmetry.space_group_name_H-M   'P 1'
#
loop_
_entity.id
_entity.type
_entity.pdbx_description
1 polymer ?
#
loop_
_entity_poly.entity_id
_entity_poly.type
_entity_poly.pdbx_seq_one_letter_code
_entity_poly.pdbx_strand_id
1 'polypeptide(L)'
;MDRLSQLPEALLLRILSLLHAKDVVSTMVLSKRWQFLWMLVPKLVYDDSYQDIEYGRFSRFVDRSLTLHEAPVLDTLHFKLGKTSCGTGDIRVWIRTVDKRCLRELVIEIDKCISDNTSVILPRSLYRCCRMLVTLKLNKAVLVDVTSSFSFPSLKNLSLVSMKYPGDDFIKMLLSSCPVLEDLVVKRCLNDNVTIFTVKVSSLKCLALHQIELACMNFDRGFVIDTPSLECLDITDFRGVFCVIENNMTKIVKAYVCHSYEHTQQIMGSISSVKRLYLCFPSSKDAYPVGSVFHCLVRLALCTCETGWLNLLMCVLRDSPKLRALKLAKDHTHRSHQPRPCWNEPSAVPECLLTSLETLEWVKYEGTEEEKEVVAFILRSGSCLKKVNISSKSTDRDKKFEMLKELSLLFRRSPTCQIAFD
;
A
#
# COMPACT_ATOMS: atom_id res chain seq x y z
N MET A 1 -29.64 34.76 -14.48
CA MET A 1 -29.08 34.05 -15.65
C MET A 1 -28.33 32.83 -15.15
N ASP A 2 -28.65 31.65 -15.67
CA ASP A 2 -27.90 30.43 -15.37
C ASP A 2 -26.56 30.44 -16.14
N ARG A 3 -25.50 30.89 -15.48
CA ARG A 3 -24.14 30.97 -16.05
C ARG A 3 -23.49 29.59 -16.19
N LEU A 4 -23.95 28.59 -15.43
CA LEU A 4 -23.45 27.21 -15.51
C LEU A 4 -23.94 26.54 -16.79
N SER A 5 -25.20 26.79 -17.18
CA SER A 5 -25.75 26.34 -18.47
C SER A 5 -25.10 26.98 -19.70
N GLN A 6 -24.12 27.89 -19.56
CA GLN A 6 -23.33 28.42 -20.67
C GLN A 6 -22.05 27.62 -20.94
N LEU A 7 -21.66 26.71 -20.03
CA LEU A 7 -20.46 25.90 -20.20
C LEU A 7 -20.63 24.85 -21.32
N PRO A 8 -19.54 24.44 -21.99
CA PRO A 8 -19.52 23.28 -22.87
C PRO A 8 -19.96 22.00 -22.14
N GLU A 9 -20.65 21.11 -22.85
CA GLU A 9 -21.15 19.84 -22.28
C GLU A 9 -20.05 19.01 -21.62
N ALA A 10 -18.88 18.91 -22.26
CA ALA A 10 -17.73 18.18 -21.71
C ALA A 10 -17.30 18.71 -20.32
N LEU A 11 -17.38 20.03 -20.09
CA LEU A 11 -17.08 20.61 -18.77
C LEU A 11 -18.19 20.31 -17.77
N LEU A 12 -19.45 20.32 -18.18
CA LEU A 12 -20.58 19.95 -17.32
C LEU A 12 -20.49 18.49 -16.88
N LEU A 13 -20.19 17.57 -17.81
CA LEU A 13 -20.00 16.16 -17.49
C LEU A 13 -18.79 15.95 -16.55
N ARG A 14 -17.72 16.73 -16.70
CA ARG A 14 -16.57 16.69 -15.80
C ARG A 14 -16.91 17.21 -14.40
N ILE A 15 -17.71 18.27 -14.30
CA ILE A 15 -18.21 18.79 -13.01
C ILE A 15 -19.10 17.75 -12.34
N LEU A 16 -20.08 17.19 -13.07
CA LEU A 16 -20.98 16.15 -12.56
C LEU A 16 -20.23 14.90 -12.12
N SER A 17 -19.14 14.53 -12.80
CA SER A 17 -18.29 13.39 -12.45
C SER A 17 -17.57 13.53 -11.09
N LEU A 18 -17.61 14.71 -10.46
CA LEU A 18 -17.10 14.95 -9.11
C LEU A 18 -18.15 14.70 -8.01
N LEU A 19 -19.42 14.53 -8.40
CA LEU A 19 -20.55 14.38 -7.49
C LEU A 19 -20.98 12.91 -7.33
N HIS A 20 -21.75 12.62 -6.29
CA HIS A 20 -22.39 11.32 -6.11
C HIS A 20 -23.58 11.18 -7.06
N ALA A 21 -23.89 9.94 -7.46
CA ALA A 21 -24.93 9.66 -8.45
C ALA A 21 -26.30 10.25 -8.08
N LYS A 22 -26.63 10.33 -6.79
CA LYS A 22 -27.86 10.97 -6.31
C LYS A 22 -27.91 12.45 -6.63
N ASP A 23 -26.83 13.18 -6.40
CA ASP A 23 -26.73 14.61 -6.68
C ASP A 23 -26.70 14.86 -8.19
N VAL A 24 -25.99 14.01 -8.92
CA VAL A 24 -25.95 14.00 -10.39
C VAL A 24 -27.35 13.86 -10.97
N VAL A 25 -28.12 12.85 -10.54
CA VAL A 25 -29.52 12.68 -10.99
C VAL A 25 -30.38 13.86 -10.55
N SER A 26 -30.18 14.40 -9.35
CA SER A 26 -30.95 15.55 -8.85
C SER A 26 -30.77 16.80 -9.71
N THR A 27 -29.66 16.94 -10.43
CA THR A 27 -29.46 18.06 -11.36
C THR A 27 -30.48 18.11 -12.50
N MET A 28 -31.19 17.00 -12.79
CA MET A 28 -32.20 16.94 -13.86
C MET A 28 -33.32 17.99 -13.73
N VAL A 29 -33.58 18.49 -12.51
CA VAL A 29 -34.64 19.48 -12.26
C VAL A 29 -34.18 20.93 -12.46
N LEU A 30 -32.88 21.17 -12.67
CA LEU A 30 -32.32 22.52 -12.77
C LEU A 30 -32.73 23.23 -14.06
N SER A 31 -32.73 22.53 -15.20
CA SER A 31 -33.23 23.06 -16.48
C SER A 31 -33.41 21.93 -17.50
N LYS A 32 -34.06 22.24 -18.63
CA LYS A 32 -34.20 21.31 -19.77
C LYS A 32 -32.86 20.77 -20.28
N ARG A 33 -31.77 21.55 -20.16
CA ARG A 33 -30.44 21.11 -20.55
C ARG A 33 -29.91 20.03 -19.60
N TRP A 34 -30.11 20.20 -18.29
CA TRP A 34 -29.64 19.26 -17.28
C TRP A 34 -30.47 17.98 -17.18
N GLN A 35 -31.71 18.02 -17.68
CA GLN A 35 -32.64 16.88 -17.67
C GLN A 35 -32.03 15.58 -18.21
N PHE A 36 -31.14 15.66 -19.21
CA PHE A 36 -30.54 14.51 -19.87
C PHE A 36 -29.04 14.33 -19.59
N LEU A 37 -28.35 15.38 -19.13
CA LEU A 37 -26.89 15.36 -18.94
C LEU A 37 -26.41 14.28 -17.96
N TRP A 38 -27.19 14.02 -16.90
CA TRP A 38 -26.86 13.01 -15.91
C TRP A 38 -26.75 11.59 -16.50
N MET A 39 -27.44 11.31 -17.62
CA MET A 39 -27.42 10.01 -18.30
C MET A 39 -26.13 9.79 -19.11
N LEU A 40 -25.33 10.83 -19.33
CA LEU A 40 -24.09 10.78 -20.10
C LEU A 40 -22.83 10.88 -19.24
N VAL A 41 -22.97 10.91 -17.91
CA VAL A 41 -21.84 11.10 -16.99
C VAL A 41 -20.95 9.86 -16.96
N PRO A 42 -19.66 9.96 -17.35
CA PRO A 42 -18.79 8.79 -17.49
C PRO A 42 -18.35 8.18 -16.15
N LYS A 43 -18.55 8.87 -15.03
CA LYS A 43 -18.20 8.40 -13.68
C LYS A 43 -19.42 8.41 -12.77
N LEU A 44 -19.78 7.24 -12.26
CA LEU A 44 -20.89 7.05 -11.35
C LEU A 44 -20.41 6.55 -10.00
N VAL A 45 -20.73 7.30 -8.93
CA VAL A 45 -20.45 6.91 -7.54
C VAL A 45 -21.77 6.74 -6.80
N TYR A 46 -22.15 5.49 -6.56
CA TYR A 46 -23.32 5.13 -5.76
C TYR A 46 -22.85 4.90 -4.32
N ASP A 47 -23.33 5.74 -3.40
CA ASP A 47 -22.92 5.71 -2.02
C ASP A 47 -24.15 5.57 -1.12
N ASP A 48 -24.19 4.44 -0.43
CA ASP A 48 -25.26 4.04 0.47
C ASP A 48 -25.02 4.48 1.93
N SER A 49 -23.84 5.01 2.25
CA SER A 49 -23.53 5.49 3.61
C SER A 49 -24.39 6.68 4.05
N TYR A 50 -25.04 7.35 3.10
CA TYR A 50 -25.79 8.58 3.35
C TYR A 50 -27.21 8.37 3.89
N GLN A 51 -27.72 7.13 4.03
CA GLN A 51 -29.13 6.93 4.40
C GLN A 51 -29.38 5.75 5.36
N ASP A 52 -30.08 6.06 6.47
CA ASP A 52 -30.68 5.12 7.43
C ASP A 52 -32.05 4.59 6.95
N ILE A 53 -32.28 4.58 5.62
CA ILE A 53 -33.63 4.58 5.06
C ILE A 53 -33.89 3.29 4.28
N GLU A 54 -34.79 2.46 4.83
CA GLU A 54 -35.52 1.35 4.21
C GLU A 54 -34.75 0.47 3.22
N TYR A 55 -34.60 -0.81 3.60
CA TYR A 55 -34.09 -1.88 2.76
C TYR A 55 -34.63 -1.80 1.32
N GLY A 56 -33.71 -1.68 0.35
CA GLY A 56 -34.02 -1.73 -1.08
C GLY A 56 -34.32 -0.38 -1.77
N ARG A 57 -34.45 0.75 -1.06
CA ARG A 57 -34.59 2.07 -1.73
C ARG A 57 -33.35 2.42 -2.55
N PHE A 58 -32.17 2.20 -1.98
CA PHE A 58 -30.90 2.37 -2.67
C PHE A 58 -30.81 1.46 -3.89
N SER A 59 -31.10 0.17 -3.74
CA SER A 59 -31.05 -0.79 -4.87
C SER A 59 -31.95 -0.35 -6.03
N ARG A 60 -33.21 0.02 -5.76
CA ARG A 60 -34.12 0.52 -6.81
C ARG A 60 -33.62 1.80 -7.48
N PHE A 61 -32.95 2.68 -6.74
CA PHE A 61 -32.34 3.88 -7.31
C PHE A 61 -31.20 3.51 -8.26
N VAL A 62 -30.29 2.64 -7.82
CA VAL A 62 -29.17 2.14 -8.66
C VAL A 62 -29.71 1.45 -9.91
N ASP A 63 -30.68 0.55 -9.77
CA ASP A 63 -31.30 -0.18 -10.88
C ASP A 63 -31.85 0.79 -11.94
N ARG A 64 -32.67 1.76 -11.51
CA ARG A 64 -33.28 2.74 -12.41
C ARG A 64 -32.22 3.64 -13.05
N SER A 65 -31.26 4.10 -12.26
CA SER A 65 -30.19 4.99 -12.71
C SER A 65 -29.31 4.30 -13.76
N LEU A 66 -28.87 3.06 -13.52
CA LEU A 66 -28.05 2.30 -14.47
C LEU A 66 -28.82 1.87 -15.73
N THR A 67 -30.12 1.62 -15.60
CA THR A 67 -30.98 1.26 -16.74
C THR A 67 -31.17 2.46 -17.67
N LEU A 68 -31.41 3.64 -17.11
CA LEU A 68 -31.61 4.89 -17.84
C LEU A 68 -30.31 5.55 -18.30
N HIS A 69 -29.17 5.15 -17.77
CA HIS A 69 -27.89 5.68 -18.21
C HIS A 69 -27.72 5.43 -19.73
N GLU A 70 -27.11 6.32 -20.49
CA GLU A 70 -26.99 6.20 -21.95
C GLU A 70 -25.54 6.36 -22.45
N ALA A 71 -24.59 6.67 -21.56
CA ALA A 71 -23.19 6.81 -21.96
C ALA A 71 -22.68 5.52 -22.63
N PRO A 72 -22.05 5.64 -23.83
CA PRO A 72 -21.51 4.49 -24.55
C PRO A 72 -20.29 3.89 -23.85
N VAL A 73 -19.54 4.71 -23.12
CA VAL A 73 -18.39 4.30 -22.31
C VAL A 73 -18.61 4.79 -20.88
N LEU A 74 -18.56 3.86 -19.94
CA LEU A 74 -18.55 4.15 -18.51
C LEU A 74 -17.12 4.03 -18.00
N ASP A 75 -16.47 5.15 -17.70
CA ASP A 75 -15.08 5.17 -17.26
C ASP A 75 -14.94 4.57 -15.86
N THR A 76 -15.79 4.98 -14.92
CA THR A 76 -15.69 4.53 -13.53
C THR A 76 -17.07 4.24 -12.95
N LEU A 77 -17.20 3.07 -12.34
CA LEU A 77 -18.35 2.69 -11.52
C LEU A 77 -17.86 2.35 -10.11
N HIS A 78 -18.35 3.12 -9.13
CA HIS A 78 -18.00 2.94 -7.73
C HIS A 78 -19.26 2.68 -6.92
N PHE A 79 -19.30 1.51 -6.28
CA PHE A 79 -20.30 1.15 -5.27
C PHE A 79 -19.69 1.23 -3.87
N LYS A 80 -20.18 2.13 -3.05
CA LYS A 80 -19.94 2.17 -1.60
C LYS A 80 -21.20 1.66 -0.90
N LEU A 81 -21.12 0.45 -0.38
CA LEU A 81 -22.27 -0.33 0.09
C LEU A 81 -22.23 -0.44 1.61
N GLY A 82 -23.30 0.00 2.27
CA GLY A 82 -23.45 0.01 3.72
C GLY A 82 -24.22 -1.18 4.31
N LYS A 83 -24.75 -0.97 5.51
CA LYS A 83 -25.29 -1.98 6.44
C LYS A 83 -26.48 -2.80 5.91
N THR A 84 -27.37 -2.21 5.11
CA THR A 84 -28.74 -2.73 4.90
C THR A 84 -29.27 -2.65 3.46
N SER A 85 -28.45 -2.35 2.46
CA SER A 85 -29.00 -1.83 1.19
C SER A 85 -29.07 -2.76 0.00
N CYS A 86 -28.25 -3.82 -0.06
CA CYS A 86 -28.18 -4.65 -1.25
C CYS A 86 -27.97 -6.15 -0.96
N GLY A 87 -28.80 -6.98 -1.58
CA GLY A 87 -28.56 -8.41 -1.70
C GLY A 87 -27.51 -8.73 -2.76
N THR A 88 -26.99 -9.96 -2.71
CA THR A 88 -26.07 -10.50 -3.74
C THR A 88 -26.70 -10.50 -5.14
N GLY A 89 -28.04 -10.56 -5.21
CA GLY A 89 -28.82 -10.45 -6.44
C GLY A 89 -28.72 -9.07 -7.10
N ASP A 90 -28.65 -7.99 -6.33
CA ASP A 90 -28.63 -6.62 -6.87
C ASP A 90 -27.33 -6.34 -7.62
N ILE A 91 -26.18 -6.64 -6.99
CA ILE A 91 -24.85 -6.48 -7.60
C ILE A 91 -24.74 -7.28 -8.90
N ARG A 92 -25.36 -8.47 -8.96
CA ARG A 92 -25.42 -9.29 -10.18
C ARG A 92 -26.14 -8.58 -11.31
N VAL A 93 -27.26 -7.93 -11.01
CA VAL A 93 -28.03 -7.16 -12.01
C VAL A 93 -27.21 -5.96 -12.47
N TRP A 94 -26.65 -5.18 -11.55
CA TRP A 94 -25.88 -3.98 -11.87
C TRP A 94 -24.68 -4.27 -12.78
N ILE A 95 -23.89 -5.30 -12.46
CA ILE A 95 -22.74 -5.70 -13.27
C ILE A 95 -23.16 -6.11 -14.68
N ARG A 96 -24.28 -6.82 -14.82
CA ARG A 96 -24.81 -7.20 -16.14
C ARG A 96 -25.30 -6.00 -16.94
N THR A 97 -25.87 -4.99 -16.29
CA THR A 97 -26.36 -3.78 -16.96
C THR A 97 -25.22 -2.94 -17.54
N VAL A 98 -24.06 -2.93 -16.89
CA VAL A 98 -22.90 -2.13 -17.33
C VAL A 98 -21.93 -2.90 -18.24
N ASP A 99 -22.09 -4.21 -18.38
CA ASP A 99 -21.30 -5.07 -19.29
C ASP A 99 -21.24 -4.52 -20.72
N LYS A 100 -22.37 -3.98 -21.21
CA LYS A 100 -22.48 -3.40 -22.55
C LYS A 100 -21.82 -2.02 -22.72
N ARG A 101 -21.27 -1.43 -21.66
CA ARG A 101 -20.84 -0.02 -21.60
C ARG A 101 -19.33 0.18 -21.47
N CYS A 102 -18.54 -0.82 -21.90
CA CYS A 102 -17.07 -0.72 -21.94
C CYS A 102 -16.42 -0.25 -20.62
N LEU A 103 -16.90 -0.78 -19.48
CA LEU A 103 -16.47 -0.36 -18.14
C LEU A 103 -14.95 -0.48 -17.96
N ARG A 104 -14.28 0.62 -17.55
CA ARG A 104 -12.81 0.65 -17.37
C ARG A 104 -12.37 0.48 -15.92
N GLU A 105 -13.07 1.10 -14.97
CA GLU A 105 -12.78 1.00 -13.54
C GLU A 105 -14.01 0.58 -12.75
N LEU A 106 -13.88 -0.49 -11.95
CA LEU A 106 -14.90 -0.97 -11.03
C LEU A 106 -14.34 -0.96 -9.60
N VAL A 107 -15.03 -0.25 -8.72
CA VAL A 107 -14.71 -0.18 -7.29
C VAL A 107 -15.93 -0.66 -6.50
N ILE A 108 -15.74 -1.66 -5.65
CA ILE A 108 -16.76 -2.16 -4.73
C ILE A 108 -16.18 -2.09 -3.31
N GLU A 109 -16.68 -1.14 -2.54
CA GLU A 109 -16.32 -0.92 -1.14
C GLU A 109 -17.51 -1.30 -0.26
N ILE A 110 -17.31 -2.26 0.64
CA ILE A 110 -18.35 -2.69 1.57
C ILE A 110 -17.97 -2.21 2.97
N ASP A 111 -18.73 -1.27 3.53
CA ASP A 111 -18.51 -0.80 4.89
C ASP A 111 -19.38 -1.59 5.88
N LYS A 112 -18.80 -2.65 6.45
CA LYS A 112 -19.43 -3.45 7.51
C LYS A 112 -18.72 -3.26 8.84
N CYS A 113 -19.51 -2.98 9.88
CA CYS A 113 -19.11 -3.09 11.28
C CYS A 113 -18.98 -4.57 11.68
N ILE A 114 -18.12 -4.83 12.67
CA ILE A 114 -17.64 -6.15 13.13
C ILE A 114 -18.78 -7.07 13.63
N SER A 115 -19.99 -6.55 13.86
CA SER A 115 -21.10 -7.29 14.47
C SER A 115 -22.03 -8.04 13.49
N ASP A 116 -21.95 -7.80 12.18
CA ASP A 116 -22.91 -8.39 11.22
C ASP A 116 -22.33 -9.60 10.46
N ASN A 117 -22.96 -10.77 10.65
CA ASN A 117 -22.60 -12.04 10.01
C ASN A 117 -22.91 -12.11 8.50
N THR A 118 -23.54 -11.10 7.91
CA THR A 118 -23.84 -11.13 6.47
C THR A 118 -22.58 -10.72 5.71
N SER A 119 -22.06 -11.56 4.83
CA SER A 119 -20.95 -11.19 3.94
C SER A 119 -21.50 -10.92 2.53
N VAL A 120 -21.02 -9.88 1.84
CA VAL A 120 -21.48 -9.59 0.47
C VAL A 120 -20.75 -10.51 -0.50
N ILE A 121 -21.51 -11.36 -1.17
CA ILE A 121 -21.00 -12.31 -2.15
C ILE A 121 -20.97 -11.66 -3.52
N LEU A 122 -19.78 -11.61 -4.12
CA LEU A 122 -19.62 -11.08 -5.47
C LEU A 122 -20.15 -12.09 -6.51
N PRO A 123 -20.94 -11.62 -7.49
CA PRO A 123 -21.56 -12.50 -8.45
C PRO A 123 -20.56 -12.96 -9.50
N ARG A 124 -20.78 -14.19 -10.01
CA ARG A 124 -19.95 -14.79 -11.07
C ARG A 124 -19.87 -13.97 -12.35
N SER A 125 -20.86 -13.12 -12.62
CA SER A 125 -20.86 -12.24 -13.79
C SER A 125 -19.68 -11.25 -13.78
N LEU A 126 -19.17 -10.87 -12.61
CA LEU A 126 -18.01 -9.99 -12.48
C LEU A 126 -16.78 -10.53 -13.24
N TYR A 127 -16.57 -11.85 -13.19
CA TYR A 127 -15.41 -12.52 -13.78
C TYR A 127 -15.47 -12.70 -15.29
N ARG A 128 -16.66 -12.56 -15.90
CA ARG A 128 -16.90 -12.90 -17.31
C ARG A 128 -17.26 -11.68 -18.17
N CYS A 129 -18.00 -10.74 -17.58
CA CYS A 129 -18.57 -9.59 -18.29
C CYS A 129 -17.50 -8.53 -18.58
N CYS A 130 -16.70 -8.16 -17.60
CA CYS A 130 -15.89 -6.95 -17.68
C CYS A 130 -14.54 -7.14 -18.42
N ARG A 131 -14.57 -7.47 -19.72
CA ARG A 131 -13.36 -7.72 -20.55
C ARG A 131 -12.49 -6.47 -20.78
N MET A 132 -13.11 -5.29 -20.76
CA MET A 132 -12.43 -3.99 -20.94
C MET A 132 -11.96 -3.36 -19.62
N LEU A 133 -12.15 -4.07 -18.51
CA LEU A 133 -11.80 -3.58 -17.20
C LEU A 133 -10.28 -3.44 -17.08
N VAL A 134 -9.83 -2.24 -16.76
CA VAL A 134 -8.43 -1.88 -16.55
C VAL A 134 -8.10 -1.86 -15.06
N THR A 135 -9.07 -1.46 -14.22
CA THR A 135 -8.90 -1.37 -12.77
C THR A 135 -10.06 -2.05 -12.04
N LEU A 136 -9.72 -2.95 -11.12
CA LEU A 136 -10.67 -3.63 -10.24
C LEU A 136 -10.22 -3.46 -8.78
N LYS A 137 -11.07 -2.82 -7.97
CA LYS A 137 -10.83 -2.64 -6.53
C LYS A 137 -11.97 -3.25 -5.74
N LEU A 138 -11.66 -4.23 -4.91
CA LEU A 138 -12.62 -4.95 -4.10
C LEU A 138 -12.22 -4.86 -2.63
N ASN A 139 -13.17 -4.50 -1.77
CA ASN A 139 -12.92 -4.33 -0.34
C ASN A 139 -14.03 -5.01 0.49
N LYS A 140 -13.63 -5.86 1.45
CA LYS A 140 -14.51 -6.56 2.41
C LYS A 140 -15.60 -7.44 1.76
N ALA A 141 -15.32 -8.03 0.60
CA ALA A 141 -16.25 -8.89 -0.13
C ALA A 141 -15.86 -10.39 -0.08
N VAL A 142 -16.79 -11.26 -0.47
CA VAL A 142 -16.58 -12.71 -0.61
C VAL A 142 -16.55 -13.09 -2.07
N LEU A 143 -15.47 -13.74 -2.47
CA LEU A 143 -15.34 -14.41 -3.76
C LEU A 143 -15.75 -15.88 -3.56
N VAL A 144 -16.54 -16.41 -4.50
CA VAL A 144 -17.04 -17.79 -4.45
C VAL A 144 -16.37 -18.61 -5.52
N ASP A 145 -16.09 -19.87 -5.18
CA ASP A 145 -15.44 -20.82 -6.07
C ASP A 145 -16.26 -21.01 -7.34
N VAL A 146 -15.55 -21.07 -8.45
CA VAL A 146 -16.14 -21.39 -9.73
C VAL A 146 -15.18 -22.31 -10.46
N THR A 147 -15.66 -23.50 -10.77
CA THR A 147 -15.09 -24.44 -11.72
C THR A 147 -15.07 -23.91 -13.18
N SER A 148 -15.05 -22.58 -13.37
CA SER A 148 -15.19 -21.92 -14.67
C SER A 148 -14.04 -20.96 -14.96
N SER A 149 -13.72 -20.79 -16.25
CA SER A 149 -12.71 -19.87 -16.77
C SER A 149 -12.97 -18.41 -16.36
N PHE A 150 -12.02 -17.81 -15.63
CA PHE A 150 -11.91 -16.37 -15.39
C PHE A 150 -11.26 -15.71 -16.62
N SER A 151 -11.61 -14.45 -16.93
CA SER A 151 -10.88 -13.73 -17.98
C SER A 151 -10.94 -12.22 -17.76
N PHE A 152 -9.77 -11.65 -17.44
CA PHE A 152 -9.56 -10.21 -17.31
C PHE A 152 -8.44 -9.77 -18.26
N PRO A 153 -8.69 -9.74 -19.58
CA PRO A 153 -7.63 -9.58 -20.58
C PRO A 153 -7.01 -8.19 -20.61
N SER A 154 -7.70 -7.18 -20.07
CA SER A 154 -7.25 -5.77 -20.08
C SER A 154 -6.86 -5.26 -18.69
N LEU A 155 -6.93 -6.10 -17.65
CA LEU A 155 -6.80 -5.66 -16.26
C LEU A 155 -5.34 -5.40 -15.91
N LYS A 156 -5.05 -4.15 -15.58
CA LYS A 156 -3.72 -3.65 -15.21
C LYS A 156 -3.56 -3.43 -13.72
N ASN A 157 -4.65 -3.09 -13.02
CA ASN A 157 -4.63 -2.72 -11.61
C ASN A 157 -5.65 -3.56 -10.84
N LEU A 158 -5.19 -4.33 -9.87
CA LEU A 158 -6.04 -5.17 -9.02
C LEU A 158 -5.78 -4.84 -7.54
N SER A 159 -6.84 -4.47 -6.83
CA SER A 159 -6.79 -4.26 -5.38
C SER A 159 -7.78 -5.18 -4.68
N LEU A 160 -7.27 -5.99 -3.76
CA LEU A 160 -8.01 -6.96 -2.97
C LEU A 160 -7.79 -6.67 -1.48
N VAL A 161 -8.77 -6.03 -0.84
CA VAL A 161 -8.65 -5.57 0.55
C VAL A 161 -9.63 -6.32 1.44
N SER A 162 -9.13 -6.98 2.47
CA SER A 162 -9.90 -7.72 3.48
C SER A 162 -10.95 -8.68 2.87
N MET A 163 -10.57 -9.34 1.78
CA MET A 163 -11.44 -10.25 1.02
C MET A 163 -11.52 -11.64 1.68
N LYS A 164 -12.63 -12.36 1.48
CA LYS A 164 -12.69 -13.81 1.73
C LYS A 164 -12.63 -14.57 0.41
N TYR A 165 -11.75 -15.56 0.35
CA TYR A 165 -11.55 -16.40 -0.84
C TYR A 165 -12.12 -17.80 -0.62
N PRO A 166 -12.29 -18.57 -1.69
CA PRO A 166 -12.60 -20.00 -1.58
C PRO A 166 -11.42 -20.85 -1.10
N GLY A 167 -10.19 -20.42 -1.38
CA GLY A 167 -8.96 -21.12 -1.00
C GLY A 167 -7.76 -20.70 -1.85
N ASP A 168 -6.60 -21.32 -1.62
CA ASP A 168 -5.32 -20.99 -2.24
C ASP A 168 -5.32 -21.13 -3.78
N ASP A 169 -5.92 -22.20 -4.30
CA ASP A 169 -5.94 -22.48 -5.74
C ASP A 169 -6.76 -21.46 -6.53
N PHE A 170 -7.78 -20.87 -5.88
CA PHE A 170 -8.55 -19.78 -6.47
C PHE A 170 -7.67 -18.55 -6.75
N ILE A 171 -6.73 -18.22 -5.85
CA ILE A 171 -5.80 -17.10 -6.05
C ILE A 171 -4.92 -17.32 -7.28
N LYS A 172 -4.37 -18.54 -7.40
CA LYS A 172 -3.53 -18.91 -8.56
C LYS A 172 -4.32 -18.78 -9.86
N MET A 173 -5.57 -19.25 -9.87
CA MET A 173 -6.45 -19.18 -11.04
C MET A 173 -6.87 -17.75 -11.39
N LEU A 174 -7.16 -16.92 -10.39
CA LEU A 174 -7.52 -15.52 -10.57
C LEU A 174 -6.37 -14.73 -11.21
N LEU A 175 -5.17 -14.87 -10.65
CA LEU A 175 -3.99 -14.12 -11.10
C LEU A 175 -3.49 -14.60 -12.48
N SER A 176 -3.55 -15.91 -12.76
CA SER A 176 -3.20 -16.44 -14.09
C SER A 176 -4.16 -15.97 -15.20
N SER A 177 -5.36 -15.53 -14.82
CA SER A 177 -6.38 -15.01 -15.75
C SER A 177 -6.27 -13.51 -16.02
N CYS A 178 -5.21 -12.86 -15.49
CA CYS A 178 -4.92 -11.43 -15.64
C CYS A 178 -3.56 -11.23 -16.35
N PRO A 179 -3.45 -11.49 -17.67
CA PRO A 179 -2.15 -11.58 -18.37
C PRO A 179 -1.38 -10.25 -18.42
N VAL A 180 -2.06 -9.11 -18.35
CA VAL A 180 -1.46 -7.76 -18.48
C VAL A 180 -1.43 -7.00 -17.14
N LEU A 181 -1.54 -7.70 -16.02
CA LEU A 181 -1.57 -7.10 -14.68
C LEU A 181 -0.23 -6.43 -14.35
N GLU A 182 -0.25 -5.12 -14.09
CA GLU A 182 0.93 -4.31 -13.79
C GLU A 182 1.04 -3.97 -12.28
N ASP A 183 -0.09 -3.81 -11.59
CA ASP A 183 -0.17 -3.37 -10.20
C ASP A 183 -1.13 -4.25 -9.39
N LEU A 184 -0.62 -4.83 -8.29
CA LEU A 184 -1.38 -5.70 -7.39
C LEU A 184 -1.24 -5.21 -5.94
N VAL A 185 -2.37 -4.90 -5.31
CA VAL A 185 -2.45 -4.58 -3.88
C VAL A 185 -3.30 -5.63 -3.18
N VAL A 186 -2.75 -6.29 -2.18
CA VAL A 186 -3.45 -7.27 -1.36
C VAL A 186 -3.31 -6.89 0.10
N LYS A 187 -4.43 -6.64 0.77
CA LYS A 187 -4.48 -6.51 2.22
C LYS A 187 -5.30 -7.67 2.77
N ARG A 188 -4.63 -8.60 3.43
CA ARG A 188 -5.24 -9.82 3.98
C ARG A 188 -5.98 -9.54 5.29
N CYS A 189 -6.96 -10.39 5.62
CA CYS A 189 -7.72 -10.34 6.87
C CYS A 189 -7.74 -11.72 7.55
N LEU A 190 -8.17 -11.76 8.80
CA LEU A 190 -8.06 -12.95 9.64
C LEU A 190 -8.80 -14.18 9.12
N ASN A 191 -9.90 -14.00 8.40
CA ASN A 191 -10.76 -15.10 7.96
C ASN A 191 -10.90 -15.13 6.43
N ASP A 192 -9.78 -14.97 5.72
CA ASP A 192 -9.72 -14.95 4.26
C ASP A 192 -9.71 -16.34 3.59
N ASN A 193 -9.64 -17.43 4.37
CA ASN A 193 -9.56 -18.83 3.95
C ASN A 193 -8.33 -19.21 3.11
N VAL A 194 -7.32 -18.35 3.05
CA VAL A 194 -6.07 -18.64 2.32
C VAL A 194 -4.99 -18.96 3.34
N THR A 195 -4.23 -20.03 3.13
CA THR A 195 -3.00 -20.24 3.90
C THR A 195 -1.84 -19.56 3.16
N ILE A 196 -1.59 -19.97 1.91
CA ILE A 196 -0.48 -19.47 1.10
C ILE A 196 -0.99 -18.59 -0.04
N PHE A 197 -0.70 -17.29 0.05
CA PHE A 197 -1.03 -16.36 -1.03
C PHE A 197 0.08 -16.36 -2.08
N THR A 198 -0.16 -17.08 -3.17
CA THR A 198 0.83 -17.28 -4.25
C THR A 198 0.65 -16.25 -5.36
N VAL A 199 1.68 -15.45 -5.64
CA VAL A 199 1.72 -14.44 -6.70
C VAL A 199 2.71 -14.87 -7.77
N LYS A 200 2.21 -15.41 -8.88
CA LYS A 200 3.01 -15.77 -10.06
C LYS A 200 2.49 -15.04 -11.30
N VAL A 201 3.02 -13.84 -11.54
CA VAL A 201 2.54 -12.92 -12.60
C VAL A 201 3.73 -12.24 -13.26
N SER A 202 4.02 -12.59 -14.52
CA SER A 202 5.21 -12.13 -15.23
C SER A 202 5.13 -10.67 -15.70
N SER A 203 3.93 -10.11 -15.85
CA SER A 203 3.68 -8.72 -16.24
C SER A 203 3.71 -7.72 -15.07
N LEU A 204 3.76 -8.21 -13.83
CA LEU A 204 3.61 -7.38 -12.64
C LEU A 204 4.83 -6.49 -12.42
N LYS A 205 4.58 -5.19 -12.20
CA LYS A 205 5.59 -4.15 -11.92
C LYS A 205 5.56 -3.68 -10.47
N CYS A 206 4.38 -3.60 -9.88
CA CYS A 206 4.18 -3.15 -8.51
C CYS A 206 3.38 -4.17 -7.70
N LEU A 207 3.88 -4.54 -6.52
CA LEU A 207 3.25 -5.48 -5.62
C LEU A 207 3.25 -4.92 -4.20
N ALA A 208 2.06 -4.82 -3.60
CA ALA A 208 1.89 -4.50 -2.19
C ALA A 208 1.14 -5.65 -1.48
N LEU A 209 1.76 -6.23 -0.47
CA LEU A 209 1.24 -7.33 0.34
C LEU A 209 1.20 -6.92 1.81
N HIS A 210 0.00 -6.74 2.35
CA HIS A 210 -0.22 -6.25 3.71
C HIS A 210 -0.99 -7.26 4.56
N GLN A 211 -0.48 -7.56 5.75
CA GLN A 211 -1.07 -8.45 6.74
C GLN A 211 -0.91 -7.82 8.15
N ILE A 212 -1.96 -7.11 8.59
CA ILE A 212 -1.87 -6.13 9.69
C ILE A 212 -2.77 -6.46 10.91
N GLU A 213 -3.77 -7.33 10.78
CA GLU A 213 -4.74 -7.58 11.86
C GLU A 213 -4.13 -8.32 13.07
N LEU A 214 -4.40 -7.84 14.30
CA LEU A 214 -3.71 -8.17 15.55
C LEU A 214 -4.37 -9.25 16.44
N ALA A 215 -5.50 -9.87 16.07
CA ALA A 215 -6.19 -10.87 16.92
C ALA A 215 -5.95 -12.36 16.51
N CYS A 216 -5.22 -13.15 17.30
CA CYS A 216 -5.12 -14.64 17.30
C CYS A 216 -4.19 -15.44 16.33
N MET A 217 -4.02 -16.74 16.66
CA MET A 217 -2.84 -17.63 16.69
C MET A 217 -2.66 -18.61 15.50
N ASN A 218 -2.95 -18.22 14.26
CA ASN A 218 -2.75 -19.15 13.12
C ASN A 218 -1.37 -18.99 12.47
N PHE A 219 -0.47 -19.94 12.76
CA PHE A 219 0.95 -19.95 12.40
C PHE A 219 1.28 -20.60 11.03
N ASP A 220 0.34 -20.67 10.08
CA ASP A 220 0.60 -21.34 8.79
C ASP A 220 0.35 -20.46 7.56
N ARG A 221 0.30 -19.13 7.75
CA ARG A 221 0.05 -18.19 6.64
C ARG A 221 1.33 -17.65 6.05
N GLY A 222 1.40 -17.55 4.74
CA GLY A 222 2.58 -17.00 4.08
C GLY A 222 2.33 -16.45 2.69
N PHE A 223 3.40 -15.93 2.11
CA PHE A 223 3.44 -15.42 0.74
C PHE A 223 4.47 -16.18 -0.07
N VAL A 224 4.13 -16.46 -1.33
CA VAL A 224 5.07 -16.99 -2.34
C VAL A 224 5.04 -16.06 -3.53
N ILE A 225 6.18 -15.50 -3.91
CA ILE A 225 6.30 -14.47 -4.93
C ILE A 225 7.24 -14.93 -6.04
N ASP A 226 6.74 -14.97 -7.26
CA ASP A 226 7.50 -15.22 -8.49
C ASP A 226 7.03 -14.29 -9.61
N THR A 227 7.61 -13.09 -9.66
CA THR A 227 7.21 -11.98 -10.54
C THR A 227 8.46 -11.29 -11.13
N PRO A 228 9.12 -11.87 -12.16
CA PRO A 228 10.44 -11.44 -12.63
C PRO A 228 10.49 -10.01 -13.21
N SER A 229 9.34 -9.38 -13.48
CA SER A 229 9.25 -7.99 -13.97
C SER A 229 9.05 -6.96 -12.86
N LEU A 230 9.05 -7.38 -11.58
CA LEU A 230 8.72 -6.51 -10.47
C LEU A 230 9.76 -5.40 -10.27
N GLU A 231 9.28 -4.16 -10.19
CA GLU A 231 10.08 -2.94 -10.00
C GLU A 231 9.90 -2.34 -8.60
N CYS A 232 8.69 -2.49 -8.04
CA CYS A 232 8.31 -1.99 -6.72
C CYS A 232 7.70 -3.10 -5.86
N LEU A 233 8.27 -3.32 -4.68
CA LEU A 233 7.81 -4.30 -3.70
C LEU A 233 7.48 -3.60 -2.38
N ASP A 234 6.30 -3.84 -1.84
CA ASP A 234 5.88 -3.42 -0.51
C ASP A 234 5.34 -4.65 0.23
N ILE A 235 6.03 -5.04 1.29
CA ILE A 235 5.62 -6.13 2.17
C ILE A 235 5.48 -5.53 3.56
N THR A 236 4.28 -5.64 4.12
CA THR A 236 3.99 -5.31 5.51
C THR A 236 3.31 -6.50 6.15
N ASP A 237 4.02 -7.28 6.95
CA ASP A 237 3.47 -8.51 7.53
C ASP A 237 3.90 -8.70 8.99
N PHE A 238 2.94 -8.64 9.91
CA PHE A 238 3.17 -8.82 11.35
C PHE A 238 2.78 -10.21 11.85
N ARG A 239 2.23 -11.07 10.98
CA ARG A 239 1.50 -12.28 11.39
C ARG A 239 1.79 -13.54 10.56
N GLY A 240 2.35 -13.42 9.35
CA GLY A 240 2.65 -14.53 8.47
C GLY A 240 3.97 -15.21 8.83
N VAL A 241 4.01 -16.53 8.70
CA VAL A 241 5.13 -17.37 9.16
C VAL A 241 6.29 -17.41 8.17
N PHE A 242 6.01 -17.13 6.89
CA PHE A 242 7.05 -17.04 5.88
C PHE A 242 6.64 -16.15 4.70
N CYS A 243 7.66 -15.63 4.03
CA CYS A 243 7.54 -15.01 2.72
C CYS A 243 8.71 -15.48 1.86
N VAL A 244 8.40 -16.24 0.80
CA VAL A 244 9.39 -16.85 -0.09
C VAL A 244 9.36 -16.13 -1.43
N ILE A 245 10.54 -15.76 -1.91
CA ILE A 245 10.75 -15.23 -3.25
C ILE A 245 11.53 -16.30 -4.01
N GLU A 246 10.88 -17.00 -4.94
CA GLU A 246 11.41 -18.25 -5.53
C GLU A 246 12.52 -18.02 -6.58
N ASN A 247 12.63 -16.80 -7.13
CA ASN A 247 13.59 -16.42 -8.17
C ASN A 247 14.25 -15.07 -7.87
N ASN A 248 15.45 -14.83 -8.41
CA ASN A 248 16.16 -13.56 -8.19
C ASN A 248 15.43 -12.39 -8.89
N MET A 249 14.91 -11.46 -8.09
CA MET A 249 14.12 -10.32 -8.56
C MET A 249 15.01 -9.11 -8.88
N THR A 250 15.84 -9.28 -9.91
CA THR A 250 16.90 -8.30 -10.28
C THR A 250 16.37 -6.93 -10.71
N LYS A 251 15.10 -6.83 -11.10
CA LYS A 251 14.48 -5.58 -11.55
C LYS A 251 13.91 -4.71 -10.42
N ILE A 252 13.87 -5.19 -9.18
CA ILE A 252 13.31 -4.41 -8.08
C ILE A 252 14.19 -3.19 -7.82
N VAL A 253 13.62 -2.01 -8.06
CA VAL A 253 14.29 -0.71 -7.84
C VAL A 253 13.96 -0.18 -6.45
N LYS A 254 12.73 -0.44 -5.97
CA LYS A 254 12.21 0.05 -4.69
C LYS A 254 11.64 -1.10 -3.89
N ALA A 255 12.06 -1.24 -2.65
CA ALA A 255 11.49 -2.20 -1.72
C ALA A 255 11.14 -1.53 -0.39
N TYR A 256 9.95 -1.82 0.12
CA TYR A 256 9.50 -1.53 1.48
C TYR A 256 9.25 -2.87 2.17
N VAL A 257 9.97 -3.14 3.25
CA VAL A 257 9.86 -4.40 3.98
C VAL A 257 9.66 -4.07 5.46
N CYS A 258 8.46 -4.31 5.95
CA CYS A 258 8.08 -4.17 7.33
C CYS A 258 7.56 -5.51 7.85
N HIS A 259 8.31 -6.19 8.70
CA HIS A 259 8.01 -7.57 9.08
C HIS A 259 8.28 -7.87 10.56
N SER A 260 7.77 -8.98 11.09
CA SER A 260 7.97 -9.37 12.50
C SER A 260 8.62 -10.74 12.73
N TYR A 261 8.98 -11.51 11.69
CA TYR A 261 9.53 -12.88 11.84
C TYR A 261 11.02 -12.99 11.51
N GLU A 262 11.61 -14.09 11.96
CA GLU A 262 13.06 -14.34 12.01
C GLU A 262 13.68 -14.75 10.65
N HIS A 263 12.89 -15.22 9.67
CA HIS A 263 13.39 -15.74 8.39
C HIS A 263 13.47 -14.70 7.26
N THR A 264 14.06 -13.53 7.52
CA THR A 264 14.17 -12.45 6.53
C THR A 264 15.34 -12.60 5.55
N GLN A 265 16.24 -13.57 5.76
CA GLN A 265 17.41 -13.80 4.91
C GLN A 265 17.05 -14.03 3.43
N GLN A 266 16.01 -14.82 3.17
CA GLN A 266 15.59 -15.16 1.80
C GLN A 266 15.11 -13.92 1.04
N ILE A 267 14.36 -13.04 1.70
CA ILE A 267 13.87 -11.79 1.11
C ILE A 267 15.06 -10.89 0.80
N MET A 268 15.96 -10.70 1.77
CA MET A 268 17.11 -9.80 1.65
C MET A 268 18.06 -10.20 0.52
N GLY A 269 18.34 -11.51 0.37
CA GLY A 269 19.12 -12.01 -0.77
C GLY A 269 18.44 -11.75 -2.12
N SER A 270 17.11 -11.87 -2.17
CA SER A 270 16.33 -11.71 -3.39
C SER A 270 16.15 -10.25 -3.84
N ILE A 271 16.35 -9.28 -2.95
CA ILE A 271 16.21 -7.84 -3.23
C ILE A 271 17.56 -7.10 -3.28
N SER A 272 18.68 -7.80 -3.44
CA SER A 272 20.04 -7.22 -3.43
C SER A 272 20.29 -6.11 -4.47
N SER A 273 19.51 -6.05 -5.55
CA SER A 273 19.64 -5.07 -6.64
C SER A 273 18.94 -3.72 -6.41
N VAL A 274 18.28 -3.54 -5.25
CA VAL A 274 17.49 -2.33 -4.95
C VAL A 274 18.32 -1.05 -4.94
N LYS A 275 17.68 0.05 -5.37
CA LYS A 275 18.24 1.41 -5.27
C LYS A 275 17.66 2.18 -4.09
N ARG A 276 16.44 1.85 -3.68
CA ARG A 276 15.73 2.46 -2.55
C ARG A 276 15.14 1.37 -1.67
N LEU A 277 15.50 1.38 -0.41
CA LEU A 277 15.10 0.34 0.54
C LEU A 277 14.55 1.00 1.80
N TYR A 278 13.38 0.55 2.24
CA TYR A 278 12.86 0.80 3.59
C TYR A 278 12.81 -0.52 4.35
N LEU A 279 13.35 -0.57 5.57
CA LEU A 279 13.32 -1.75 6.42
C LEU A 279 12.75 -1.45 7.81
N CYS A 280 11.95 -2.38 8.32
CA CYS A 280 11.40 -2.36 9.66
C CYS A 280 11.12 -3.79 10.15
N PHE A 281 12.06 -4.43 10.84
CA PHE A 281 11.83 -5.75 11.45
C PHE A 281 12.82 -6.03 12.60
N PRO A 282 12.49 -6.96 13.52
CA PRO A 282 13.39 -7.35 14.60
C PRO A 282 14.63 -8.05 14.02
N SER A 283 15.81 -7.46 14.24
CA SER A 283 17.07 -8.16 13.95
C SER A 283 17.36 -9.13 15.10
N SER A 284 17.08 -10.42 14.90
CA SER A 284 17.92 -11.46 15.49
C SER A 284 19.27 -11.47 14.74
N LYS A 285 20.32 -12.07 15.33
CA LYS A 285 21.63 -12.22 14.66
C LYS A 285 21.54 -12.99 13.34
N ASP A 286 20.48 -13.79 13.17
CA ASP A 286 20.24 -14.63 12.01
C ASP A 286 19.33 -13.97 10.96
N ALA A 287 18.77 -12.78 11.22
CA ALA A 287 17.83 -12.13 10.31
C ALA A 287 18.50 -11.56 9.05
N TYR A 288 19.73 -11.06 9.18
CA TYR A 288 20.45 -10.43 8.08
C TYR A 288 21.43 -11.43 7.43
N PRO A 289 21.30 -11.73 6.12
CA PRO A 289 22.14 -12.72 5.46
C PRO A 289 23.59 -12.23 5.35
N VAL A 290 24.51 -13.00 5.94
CA VAL A 290 25.95 -12.74 5.86
C VAL A 290 26.39 -12.74 4.39
N GLY A 291 27.05 -11.66 3.96
CA GLY A 291 27.57 -11.52 2.59
C GLY A 291 26.58 -10.97 1.56
N SER A 292 25.40 -10.51 1.97
CA SER A 292 24.49 -9.80 1.06
C SER A 292 24.94 -8.38 0.81
N VAL A 293 25.46 -8.10 -0.38
CA VAL A 293 25.98 -6.78 -0.72
C VAL A 293 24.99 -5.99 -1.57
N PHE A 294 24.52 -4.87 -1.02
CA PHE A 294 23.64 -3.92 -1.67
C PHE A 294 24.42 -2.94 -2.55
N HIS A 295 25.06 -3.46 -3.60
CA HIS A 295 25.94 -2.68 -4.49
C HIS A 295 25.24 -1.54 -5.26
N CYS A 296 23.91 -1.56 -5.33
CA CYS A 296 23.10 -0.55 -6.02
C CYS A 296 22.34 0.39 -5.08
N LEU A 297 22.40 0.16 -3.75
CA LEU A 297 21.60 0.92 -2.80
C LEU A 297 22.09 2.36 -2.68
N VAL A 298 21.20 3.30 -3.01
CA VAL A 298 21.48 4.74 -2.97
C VAL A 298 20.74 5.41 -1.81
N ARG A 299 19.54 4.93 -1.47
CA ARG A 299 18.72 5.49 -0.39
C ARG A 299 18.23 4.39 0.54
N LEU A 300 18.57 4.50 1.81
CA LEU A 300 18.09 3.62 2.88
C LEU A 300 17.17 4.42 3.81
N ALA A 301 16.03 3.84 4.15
CA ALA A 301 15.20 4.25 5.25
C ALA A 301 15.06 3.09 6.24
N LEU A 302 15.20 3.37 7.53
CA LEU A 302 15.19 2.36 8.58
C LEU A 302 14.23 2.78 9.71
N CYS A 303 13.34 1.86 10.11
CA CYS A 303 12.52 2.07 11.29
C CYS A 303 13.34 1.82 12.56
N THR A 304 13.30 2.77 13.50
CA THR A 304 13.95 2.66 14.83
C THR A 304 13.00 2.11 15.90
N CYS A 305 11.90 1.49 15.48
CA CYS A 305 10.83 1.02 16.35
C CYS A 305 11.08 -0.36 16.99
N GLU A 306 11.98 -1.17 16.42
CA GLU A 306 12.32 -2.53 16.86
C GLU A 306 13.62 -2.56 17.65
N THR A 307 13.81 -3.49 18.58
CA THR A 307 15.03 -3.54 19.44
C THR A 307 16.31 -3.84 18.68
N GLY A 308 16.23 -4.56 17.56
CA GLY A 308 17.40 -4.92 16.75
C GLY A 308 17.85 -3.87 15.71
N TRP A 309 17.24 -2.68 15.69
CA TRP A 309 17.45 -1.70 14.61
C TRP A 309 18.92 -1.25 14.46
N LEU A 310 19.67 -1.16 15.55
CA LEU A 310 21.10 -0.77 15.52
C LEU A 310 21.95 -1.80 14.78
N ASN A 311 21.75 -3.09 15.06
CA ASN A 311 22.47 -4.15 14.37
C ASN A 311 22.13 -4.16 12.88
N LEU A 312 20.85 -4.01 12.55
CA LEU A 312 20.38 -3.93 11.16
C LEU A 312 20.99 -2.71 10.44
N LEU A 313 21.02 -1.54 11.08
CA LEU A 313 21.66 -0.35 10.54
C LEU A 313 23.12 -0.65 10.18
N MET A 314 23.88 -1.21 11.12
CA MET A 314 25.30 -1.46 10.92
C MET A 314 25.59 -2.52 9.84
N CYS A 315 24.79 -3.58 9.75
CA CYS A 315 24.88 -4.56 8.67
C CYS A 315 24.65 -3.90 7.31
N VAL A 316 23.55 -3.16 7.14
CA VAL A 316 23.21 -2.55 5.85
C VAL A 316 24.23 -1.48 5.47
N LEU A 317 24.71 -0.65 6.42
CA LEU A 317 25.75 0.35 6.13
C LEU A 317 27.05 -0.29 5.62
N ARG A 318 27.44 -1.44 6.19
CA ARG A 318 28.64 -2.17 5.75
C ARG A 318 28.51 -2.68 4.32
N ASP A 319 27.31 -3.11 3.95
CA ASP A 319 27.04 -3.77 2.68
C ASP A 319 26.55 -2.81 1.58
N SER A 320 26.51 -1.50 1.84
CA SER A 320 25.93 -0.50 0.93
C SER A 320 26.94 0.57 0.50
N PRO A 321 28.01 0.23 -0.26
CA PRO A 321 29.12 1.14 -0.55
C PRO A 321 28.73 2.38 -1.37
N LYS A 322 27.56 2.39 -2.04
CA LYS A 322 27.06 3.53 -2.84
C LYS A 322 25.98 4.34 -2.13
N LEU A 323 25.74 4.09 -0.84
CA LEU A 323 24.66 4.73 -0.09
C LEU A 323 24.92 6.24 -0.01
N ARG A 324 23.93 7.03 -0.46
CA ARG A 324 24.00 8.50 -0.45
C ARG A 324 23.05 9.15 0.55
N ALA A 325 21.91 8.53 0.81
CA ALA A 325 20.91 9.05 1.74
C ALA A 325 20.51 8.00 2.76
N LEU A 326 20.60 8.37 4.04
CA LEU A 326 20.12 7.58 5.17
C LEU A 326 18.96 8.31 5.84
N LYS A 327 17.84 7.61 6.01
CA LYS A 327 16.69 8.08 6.79
C LYS A 327 16.46 7.13 7.98
N LEU A 328 16.36 7.67 9.18
CA LEU A 328 16.01 6.95 10.40
C LEU A 328 14.69 7.51 10.92
N ALA A 329 13.69 6.66 11.17
CA ALA A 329 12.37 7.12 11.58
C ALA A 329 11.69 6.16 12.55
N LYS A 330 10.96 6.70 13.53
CA LYS A 330 10.09 5.88 14.39
C LYS A 330 8.66 5.85 13.86
N ASP A 331 8.38 4.94 12.94
CA ASP A 331 7.09 4.91 12.21
C ASP A 331 5.98 4.09 12.90
N HIS A 332 6.33 3.28 13.91
CA HIS A 332 5.36 2.49 14.66
C HIS A 332 5.39 2.81 16.17
N THR A 333 4.22 2.76 16.81
CA THR A 333 4.10 2.83 18.27
C THR A 333 4.65 1.54 18.88
N HIS A 334 5.60 1.68 19.82
CA HIS A 334 6.35 0.62 20.53
C HIS A 334 5.77 -0.80 20.38
N ARG A 335 6.48 -1.68 19.66
CA ARG A 335 6.14 -3.11 19.56
C ARG A 335 6.82 -3.98 20.61
N SER A 336 7.78 -3.41 21.32
CA SER A 336 8.61 -4.13 22.28
C SER A 336 8.53 -3.44 23.64
N HIS A 337 8.22 -4.23 24.66
CA HIS A 337 8.36 -3.90 26.09
C HIS A 337 9.81 -4.05 26.58
N GLN A 338 10.74 -4.47 25.71
CA GLN A 338 12.14 -4.64 26.06
C GLN A 338 12.88 -3.30 26.05
N PRO A 339 13.96 -3.17 26.82
CA PRO A 339 14.81 -1.99 26.79
C PRO A 339 15.34 -1.72 25.39
N ARG A 340 15.58 -0.44 25.08
CA ARG A 340 16.26 -0.03 23.86
C ARG A 340 17.65 -0.70 23.79
N PRO A 341 18.15 -1.03 22.59
CA PRO A 341 19.47 -1.59 22.46
C PRO A 341 20.52 -0.55 22.87
N CYS A 342 21.49 -0.95 23.70
CA CYS A 342 22.66 -0.13 23.95
C CYS A 342 23.49 0.01 22.66
N TRP A 343 24.00 1.21 22.40
CA TRP A 343 24.93 1.40 21.31
C TRP A 343 26.29 0.79 21.65
N ASN A 344 26.83 0.03 20.70
CA ASN A 344 28.18 -0.50 20.76
C ASN A 344 28.91 0.01 19.53
N GLU A 345 29.88 0.91 19.72
CA GLU A 345 30.58 1.51 18.60
C GLU A 345 31.30 0.41 17.77
N PRO A 346 31.12 0.39 16.44
CA PRO A 346 31.74 -0.62 15.59
C PRO A 346 33.27 -0.42 15.54
N SER A 347 34.01 -1.53 15.51
CA SER A 347 35.48 -1.51 15.39
C SER A 347 35.98 -0.94 14.06
N ALA A 348 35.16 -1.00 13.02
CA ALA A 348 35.46 -0.47 11.69
C ALA A 348 34.32 0.41 11.19
N VAL A 349 34.68 1.57 10.65
CA VAL A 349 33.73 2.51 10.05
C VAL A 349 33.28 1.96 8.68
N PRO A 350 31.96 1.85 8.43
CA PRO A 350 31.45 1.45 7.12
C PRO A 350 31.94 2.36 6.00
N GLU A 351 32.34 1.76 4.86
CA GLU A 351 32.92 2.49 3.73
C GLU A 351 32.00 3.62 3.23
N CYS A 352 30.69 3.39 3.19
CA CYS A 352 29.73 4.38 2.71
C CYS A 352 29.73 5.68 3.54
N LEU A 353 30.03 5.62 4.84
CA LEU A 353 30.17 6.82 5.67
C LEU A 353 31.41 7.64 5.26
N LEU A 354 32.45 6.98 4.76
CA LEU A 354 33.72 7.59 4.38
C LEU A 354 33.77 8.08 2.93
N THR A 355 32.90 7.57 2.05
CA THR A 355 33.06 7.79 0.59
C THR A 355 31.81 8.29 -0.11
N SER A 356 30.60 8.05 0.40
CA SER A 356 29.38 8.25 -0.39
C SER A 356 28.21 8.90 0.32
N LEU A 357 28.10 8.81 1.66
CA LEU A 357 26.93 9.30 2.38
C LEU A 357 26.88 10.84 2.37
N GLU A 358 25.83 11.40 1.78
CA GLU A 358 25.64 12.84 1.60
C GLU A 358 24.57 13.41 2.54
N THR A 359 23.54 12.64 2.86
CA THR A 359 22.41 13.13 3.67
C THR A 359 21.98 12.16 4.76
N LEU A 360 21.76 12.69 5.97
CA LEU A 360 21.10 12.02 7.08
C LEU A 360 19.76 12.73 7.38
N GLU A 361 18.67 11.98 7.43
CA GLU A 361 17.37 12.47 7.89
C GLU A 361 16.93 11.63 9.11
N TRP A 362 16.69 12.27 10.24
CA TRP A 362 16.14 11.61 11.43
C TRP A 362 14.76 12.17 11.74
N VAL A 363 13.76 11.30 11.74
CA VAL A 363 12.36 11.65 11.99
C VAL A 363 11.89 11.11 13.33
N LYS A 364 11.25 11.97 14.13
CA LYS A 364 10.81 11.66 15.50
C LYS A 364 11.98 11.28 16.43
N TYR A 365 13.05 12.07 16.39
CA TYR A 365 14.19 11.97 17.30
C TYR A 365 13.74 12.22 18.76
N GLU A 366 14.11 11.31 19.67
CA GLU A 366 13.75 11.37 21.09
C GLU A 366 14.91 11.90 21.95
N GLY A 367 16.14 11.93 21.44
CA GLY A 367 17.31 12.41 22.17
C GLY A 367 17.74 11.46 23.29
N THR A 368 17.53 10.15 23.11
CA THR A 368 18.08 9.16 24.04
C THR A 368 19.59 9.03 23.82
N GLU A 369 20.32 8.57 24.83
CA GLU A 369 21.79 8.46 24.77
C GLU A 369 22.26 7.66 23.55
N GLU A 370 21.56 6.57 23.22
CA GLU A 370 21.93 5.75 22.06
C GLU A 370 21.68 6.48 20.73
N GLU A 371 20.61 7.27 20.63
CA GLU A 371 20.35 8.10 19.46
C GLU A 371 21.40 9.21 19.31
N LYS A 372 21.83 9.82 20.42
CA LYS A 372 22.93 10.81 20.44
C LYS A 372 24.23 10.19 19.95
N GLU A 373 24.58 9.01 20.46
CA GLU A 373 25.81 8.31 20.09
C GLU A 373 25.83 7.92 18.60
N VAL A 374 24.70 7.45 18.05
CA VAL A 374 24.59 7.15 16.61
C VAL A 374 24.79 8.41 15.76
N VAL A 375 24.15 9.53 16.13
CA VAL A 375 24.32 10.79 15.39
C VAL A 375 25.77 11.27 15.48
N ALA A 376 26.38 11.25 16.67
CA ALA A 376 27.77 11.62 16.88
C ALA A 376 28.72 10.76 16.04
N PHE A 377 28.50 9.45 16.02
CA PHE A 377 29.28 8.52 15.20
C PHE A 377 29.17 8.82 13.70
N ILE A 378 27.96 9.07 13.18
CA ILE A 378 27.76 9.39 11.76
C ILE A 378 28.40 10.75 11.41
N LEU A 379 28.26 11.77 12.26
CA LEU A 379 28.87 13.09 12.04
C LEU A 379 30.41 13.05 12.07
N ARG A 380 30.98 12.27 13.00
CA ARG A 380 32.43 12.07 13.14
C ARG A 380 33.00 11.20 12.02
N SER A 381 32.21 10.31 11.44
CA SER A 381 32.65 9.39 10.38
C SER A 381 32.42 9.96 8.97
N GLY A 382 31.33 10.70 8.79
CA GLY A 382 30.79 11.23 7.54
C GLY A 382 31.67 12.30 6.88
N SER A 383 32.60 11.90 6.01
CA SER A 383 33.49 12.81 5.27
C SER A 383 32.80 13.53 4.11
N CYS A 384 31.80 12.90 3.48
CA CYS A 384 31.04 13.44 2.35
C CYS A 384 29.68 14.03 2.74
N LEU A 385 29.38 14.06 4.04
CA LEU A 385 28.08 14.45 4.57
C LEU A 385 27.84 15.96 4.32
N LYS A 386 26.74 16.29 3.66
CA LYS A 386 26.37 17.67 3.30
C LYS A 386 25.24 18.20 4.16
N LYS A 387 24.25 17.34 4.46
CA LYS A 387 23.03 17.76 5.16
C LYS A 387 22.61 16.74 6.20
N VAL A 388 22.32 17.22 7.41
CA VAL A 388 21.68 16.47 8.48
C VAL A 388 20.39 17.17 8.87
N ASN A 389 19.26 16.49 8.72
CA ASN A 389 17.95 16.99 9.10
C ASN A 389 17.42 16.15 10.26
N ILE A 390 17.14 16.78 11.41
CA ILE A 390 16.61 16.08 12.58
C ILE A 390 15.29 16.74 12.97
N SER A 391 14.21 15.96 13.03
CA SER A 391 12.92 16.43 13.55
C SER A 391 12.60 15.73 14.86
N SER A 392 12.31 16.51 15.90
CA SER A 392 12.05 15.95 17.23
C SER A 392 10.65 15.33 17.32
N LYS A 393 10.52 14.25 18.09
CA LYS A 393 9.21 13.71 18.51
C LYS A 393 8.54 14.59 19.57
N SER A 394 9.34 15.29 20.37
CA SER A 394 8.85 16.12 21.47
C SER A 394 8.13 17.35 20.94
N THR A 395 7.02 17.73 21.58
CA THR A 395 6.35 19.02 21.38
C THR A 395 6.85 20.11 22.33
N ASP A 396 7.63 19.72 23.35
CA ASP A 396 8.21 20.60 24.36
C ASP A 396 9.38 21.40 23.76
N ARG A 397 9.29 22.73 23.83
CA ARG A 397 10.26 23.67 23.25
C ARG A 397 11.60 23.63 23.98
N ASP A 398 11.59 23.48 25.30
CA ASP A 398 12.83 23.51 26.09
C ASP A 398 13.63 22.23 25.82
N LYS A 399 12.95 21.08 25.77
CA LYS A 399 13.57 19.82 25.35
C LYS A 399 14.12 19.87 23.93
N LYS A 400 13.38 20.47 22.99
CA LYS A 400 13.86 20.67 21.62
C LYS A 400 15.12 21.55 21.58
N PHE A 401 15.13 22.62 22.36
CA PHE A 401 16.26 23.55 22.43
C PHE A 401 17.52 22.86 23.00
N GLU A 402 17.38 22.09 24.08
CA GLU A 402 18.49 21.32 24.64
C GLU A 402 19.03 20.28 23.64
N MET A 403 18.15 19.53 22.95
CA MET A 403 18.57 18.60 21.89
C MET A 403 19.35 19.32 20.78
N LEU A 404 18.86 20.48 20.33
CA LEU A 404 19.53 21.27 19.29
C LEU A 404 20.90 21.76 19.76
N LYS A 405 21.01 22.21 21.00
CA LYS A 405 22.27 22.66 21.59
C LYS A 405 23.28 21.53 21.65
N GLU A 406 22.90 20.35 22.16
CA GLU A 406 23.76 19.17 22.20
C GLU A 406 24.23 18.76 20.80
N LEU A 407 23.31 18.68 19.82
CA LEU A 407 23.63 18.33 18.43
C LEU A 407 24.58 19.33 17.77
N SER A 408 24.47 20.63 18.10
CA SER A 408 25.32 21.69 17.55
C SER A 408 26.78 21.60 18.02
N LEU A 409 27.01 21.00 19.19
CA LEU A 409 28.33 20.81 19.80
C LEU A 409 29.08 19.58 19.27
N LEU A 410 28.40 18.71 18.53
CA LEU A 410 29.00 17.49 17.99
C LEU A 410 30.07 17.81 16.93
N PHE A 411 31.18 17.08 17.02
CA PHE A 411 32.25 17.16 16.03
C PHE A 411 31.78 16.66 14.66
N ARG A 412 32.12 17.41 13.61
CA ARG A 412 31.77 17.13 12.21
C ARG A 412 33.04 16.90 11.41
N ARG A 413 33.13 15.75 10.74
CA ARG A 413 34.27 15.46 9.84
C ARG A 413 34.17 16.21 8.52
N SER A 414 32.98 16.32 7.96
CA SER A 414 32.75 17.13 6.75
C SER A 414 32.59 18.61 7.11
N PRO A 415 33.44 19.50 6.56
CA PRO A 415 33.32 20.95 6.79
C PRO A 415 32.09 21.56 6.11
N THR A 416 31.53 20.86 5.11
CA THR A 416 30.34 21.30 4.36
C THR A 416 29.03 20.86 5.02
N CYS A 417 29.10 20.07 6.09
CA CYS A 417 27.93 19.50 6.73
C CYS A 417 27.11 20.54 7.51
N GLN A 418 25.89 20.78 7.04
CA GLN A 418 24.89 21.62 7.72
C GLN A 418 23.91 20.75 8.51
N ILE A 419 23.63 21.17 9.75
CA ILE A 419 22.63 20.54 10.62
C ILE A 419 21.40 21.46 10.64
N ALA A 420 20.25 20.93 10.26
CA ALA A 420 18.94 21.56 10.41
C ALA A 420 18.11 20.76 11.41
N PHE A 421 17.39 21.45 12.29
CA PHE A 421 16.57 20.85 13.34
C PHE A 421 15.17 21.47 13.34
N ASP A 422 14.13 20.62 13.29
CA ASP A 422 12.71 21.00 13.19
C ASP A 422 11.90 20.73 14.48
#